data_AF-A0ABD3LEW7-F1
#
_entry.id   AF-A0ABD3LEW7-F1
#
_cell.length_a   1.000
_cell.length_b   1.000
_cell.length_c   1.000
_cell.angle_alpha   90.00
_cell.angle_beta   90.00
_cell.angle_gamma   90.00
#
_symmetry.space_group_name_H-M   'P 1'
#
loop_
_entity.id
_entity.type
_entity.pdbx_description
1 polymer ?
#
loop_
_entity_poly.entity_id
_entity_poly.type
_entity_poly.pdbx_seq_one_letter_code
_entity_poly.pdbx_strand_id
1 'polypeptide(L)'
;MSISELPNSLGNLTSLKKLDLSKTSIRKLPNSLGNLTSLKELDLSYTRIRELPNSFGNLTSLKELDLTDTSIMKLPNSLGNLNLLEELDLSDTRIRKSIMHSPFRRTYKRFG
;
A
#
# COMPACT_ATOMS: atom_id res chain seq x y z
N MET A 1 -12.54 -19.57 4.27
CA MET A 1 -11.49 -19.51 3.22
C MET A 1 -10.61 -18.31 3.54
N SER A 2 -9.31 -18.51 3.77
CA SER A 2 -8.39 -17.40 4.04
C SER A 2 -7.57 -17.12 2.78
N ILE A 3 -7.80 -15.97 2.14
CA ILE A 3 -6.97 -15.53 1.01
C ILE A 3 -5.63 -15.03 1.55
N SER A 4 -4.54 -15.64 1.12
CA SER A 4 -3.18 -15.28 1.53
C SER A 4 -2.37 -14.57 0.44
N GLU A 5 -2.77 -14.74 -0.83
CA GLU A 5 -2.13 -14.18 -2.01
C GLU A 5 -3.20 -13.80 -3.04
N LEU A 6 -2.89 -12.79 -3.87
CA LEU A 6 -3.77 -12.36 -4.96
C LEU A 6 -3.21 -12.84 -6.30
N PRO A 7 -4.07 -13.21 -7.26
CA PRO A 7 -3.63 -13.65 -8.57
C PRO A 7 -3.05 -12.49 -9.37
N ASN A 8 -2.10 -12.79 -10.26
CA ASN A 8 -1.52 -11.78 -11.16
C ASN A 8 -2.58 -11.12 -12.06
N SER A 9 -3.69 -11.79 -12.35
CA SER A 9 -4.81 -11.25 -13.14
C SER A 9 -5.49 -10.03 -12.51
N LEU A 10 -5.27 -9.76 -11.22
CA LEU A 10 -5.72 -8.52 -10.58
C LEU A 10 -5.23 -7.29 -11.34
N GLY A 11 -4.01 -7.31 -11.86
CA GLY A 11 -3.42 -6.22 -12.63
C GLY A 11 -4.10 -5.92 -13.95
N ASN A 12 -5.05 -6.75 -14.40
CA ASN A 12 -5.85 -6.49 -15.60
C ASN A 12 -7.01 -5.51 -15.33
N LEU A 13 -7.31 -5.22 -14.06
CA LEU A 13 -8.37 -4.29 -13.66
C LEU A 13 -7.89 -2.83 -13.73
N THR A 14 -7.31 -2.41 -14.85
CA THR A 14 -6.62 -1.10 -15.00
C THR A 14 -7.50 0.12 -14.77
N SER A 15 -8.84 -0.05 -14.82
CA SER A 15 -9.82 0.99 -14.50
C SER A 15 -10.27 1.02 -13.03
N LEU A 16 -9.78 0.09 -12.20
CA LEU A 16 -10.13 0.00 -10.79
C LEU A 16 -9.67 1.26 -10.05
N LYS A 17 -10.58 1.87 -9.29
CA LYS A 17 -10.32 3.11 -8.54
C LYS A 17 -10.15 2.89 -7.05
N LYS A 18 -10.78 1.85 -6.51
CA LYS A 18 -10.75 1.50 -5.09
C LYS A 18 -10.52 0.01 -4.95
N LEU A 19 -9.64 -0.38 -4.05
CA LEU A 19 -9.35 -1.77 -3.73
C LEU A 19 -9.27 -1.90 -2.20
N ASP A 20 -10.25 -2.58 -1.63
CA ASP A 20 -10.30 -2.91 -0.20
C ASP A 20 -9.91 -4.37 -0.01
N LEU A 21 -8.83 -4.58 0.72
CA LEU A 21 -8.32 -5.89 1.14
C LEU A 21 -8.18 -5.96 2.66
N SER A 22 -8.83 -5.04 3.37
CA SER A 22 -8.77 -4.93 4.83
C SER A 22 -9.25 -6.22 5.50
N LYS A 23 -8.67 -6.53 6.67
CA LYS A 23 -9.05 -7.69 7.49
C LYS A 23 -8.95 -9.04 6.78
N THR A 24 -8.11 -9.13 5.74
CA THR A 24 -7.79 -10.39 5.06
C THR A 24 -6.50 -11.01 5.60
N SER A 25 -6.20 -12.25 5.17
CA SER A 25 -4.96 -12.94 5.57
C SER A 25 -3.82 -12.73 4.58
N ILE A 26 -3.90 -11.70 3.73
CA ILE A 26 -2.92 -11.44 2.67
C ILE A 26 -1.55 -11.17 3.28
N ARG A 27 -0.53 -11.81 2.69
CA ARG A 27 0.87 -11.69 3.09
C ARG A 27 1.73 -11.01 2.03
N LYS A 28 1.32 -11.10 0.77
CA LYS A 28 2.05 -10.59 -0.40
C LYS A 28 1.07 -10.06 -1.44
N LEU A 29 1.49 -9.01 -2.14
CA LEU A 29 0.81 -8.46 -3.30
C LEU A 29 1.57 -8.87 -4.56
N PRO A 30 0.89 -9.19 -5.67
CA PRO A 30 1.55 -9.50 -6.93
C PRO A 30 2.21 -8.25 -7.52
N ASN A 31 3.31 -8.43 -8.26
CA ASN A 31 3.93 -7.32 -8.98
C ASN A 31 2.98 -6.64 -9.98
N SER A 32 1.98 -7.36 -10.49
CA SER A 32 0.98 -6.82 -11.40
C SER A 32 0.04 -5.80 -10.74
N LEU A 33 0.04 -5.65 -9.41
CA LEU A 33 -0.68 -4.56 -8.73
C LEU A 33 -0.27 -3.20 -9.27
N GLY A 34 1.01 -3.01 -9.63
CA GLY A 34 1.50 -1.77 -10.23
C GLY A 34 0.87 -1.42 -11.59
N ASN A 35 0.09 -2.31 -12.20
CA ASN A 35 -0.66 -2.02 -13.42
C ASN A 35 -1.97 -1.25 -13.14
N LEU A 36 -2.39 -1.16 -11.88
CA LEU A 36 -3.61 -0.45 -11.47
C LEU A 36 -3.38 1.06 -11.41
N THR A 37 -2.96 1.65 -12.53
CA THR A 37 -2.57 3.06 -12.62
C THR A 37 -3.72 4.05 -12.37
N SER A 38 -4.97 3.59 -12.44
CA SER A 38 -6.18 4.38 -12.08
C SER A 38 -6.58 4.27 -10.60
N LEU A 39 -5.90 3.44 -9.82
CA LEU A 39 -6.24 3.18 -8.41
C LEU A 39 -5.97 4.45 -7.59
N LYS A 40 -6.96 4.84 -6.80
CA LYS A 40 -6.94 6.04 -5.95
C LYS A 40 -6.92 5.71 -4.48
N GLU A 41 -7.60 4.63 -4.09
CA GLU A 41 -7.74 4.21 -2.69
C GLU A 41 -7.36 2.74 -2.57
N LEU A 42 -6.45 2.43 -1.66
CA LEU A 42 -6.01 1.07 -1.35
C LEU A 42 -6.00 0.87 0.16
N ASP A 43 -6.87 -0.01 0.65
CA ASP A 43 -6.93 -0.40 2.05
C ASP A 43 -6.31 -1.79 2.23
N LEU A 44 -5.21 -1.85 2.98
CA LEU A 44 -4.49 -3.06 3.38
C LEU A 44 -4.49 -3.23 4.91
N SER A 45 -5.34 -2.50 5.62
CA SER A 45 -5.40 -2.49 7.08
C SER A 45 -5.74 -3.88 7.63
N TYR A 46 -5.20 -4.21 8.80
CA TYR A 46 -5.42 -5.50 9.46
C TYR A 46 -5.07 -6.71 8.58
N THR A 47 -4.05 -6.57 7.72
CA THR A 47 -3.49 -7.68 6.92
C THR A 47 -2.14 -8.13 7.46
N ARG A 48 -1.59 -9.21 6.89
CA ARG A 48 -0.28 -9.77 7.30
C ARG A 48 0.84 -9.42 6.33
N ILE A 49 0.68 -8.35 5.55
CA ILE A 49 1.67 -7.88 4.59
C ILE A 49 2.97 -7.50 5.30
N ARG A 50 4.10 -7.90 4.72
CA ARG A 50 5.45 -7.61 5.24
C ARG A 50 6.26 -6.67 4.36
N GLU A 51 5.92 -6.59 3.08
CA GLU A 51 6.57 -5.77 2.07
C GLU A 51 5.59 -5.42 0.94
N LEU A 52 5.83 -4.29 0.29
CA LEU A 52 5.16 -3.91 -0.94
C LEU A 52 6.04 -4.27 -2.16
N PRO A 53 5.46 -4.63 -3.31
CA PRO A 53 6.23 -4.96 -4.51
C PRO A 53 6.99 -3.74 -5.04
N ASN A 54 8.09 -3.96 -5.77
CA ASN A 54 8.86 -2.85 -6.34
C ASN A 54 8.04 -1.99 -7.32
N SER A 55 7.06 -2.61 -8.00
CA SER A 55 6.13 -1.95 -8.91
C SER A 55 5.08 -1.07 -8.21
N PHE A 56 5.04 -1.03 -6.87
CA PHE A 56 4.05 -0.27 -6.12
C PHE A 56 4.10 1.25 -6.45
N GLY A 57 5.29 1.77 -6.77
CA GLY A 57 5.46 3.15 -7.25
C GLY A 57 4.81 3.47 -8.60
N ASN A 58 4.27 2.49 -9.31
CA ASN A 58 3.53 2.69 -10.56
C ASN A 58 2.06 3.08 -10.32
N LEU A 59 1.58 3.03 -9.07
CA LEU A 59 0.23 3.46 -8.69
C LEU A 59 0.13 5.00 -8.68
N THR A 60 0.44 5.64 -9.79
CA THR A 60 0.62 7.09 -9.89
C THR A 60 -0.63 7.93 -9.58
N SER A 61 -1.81 7.32 -9.62
CA SER A 61 -3.08 7.95 -9.21
C SER A 61 -3.45 7.75 -7.73
N LEU A 62 -2.65 7.01 -6.96
CA LEU A 62 -2.98 6.66 -5.58
C LEU A 62 -2.95 7.90 -4.69
N LYS A 63 -4.04 8.10 -3.96
CA LYS A 63 -4.27 9.21 -3.04
C LYS A 63 -4.29 8.75 -1.60
N GLU A 64 -4.86 7.58 -1.34
CA GLU A 64 -5.05 7.06 0.01
C GLU A 64 -4.50 5.63 0.08
N LEU A 65 -3.62 5.41 1.06
CA LEU A 65 -3.06 4.10 1.39
C LEU A 65 -3.14 3.86 2.90
N ASP A 66 -3.92 2.87 3.29
CA ASP A 66 -4.00 2.42 4.68
C ASP A 66 -3.21 1.11 4.87
N LEU A 67 -2.20 1.15 5.74
CA LEU A 67 -1.38 0.01 6.16
C LEU A 67 -1.48 -0.24 7.68
N THR A 68 -2.53 0.27 8.32
CA THR A 68 -2.76 0.14 9.76
C THR A 68 -2.77 -1.32 10.20
N ASP A 69 -2.10 -1.62 11.32
CA ASP A 69 -2.00 -2.99 11.87
C ASP A 69 -1.56 -4.02 10.81
N THR A 70 -0.45 -3.71 10.14
CA THR A 70 0.22 -4.65 9.24
C THR A 70 1.62 -5.01 9.74
N SER A 71 2.14 -6.13 9.24
CA SER A 71 3.49 -6.60 9.59
C SER A 71 4.62 -5.96 8.76
N ILE A 72 4.34 -4.84 8.08
CA ILE A 72 5.30 -4.20 7.18
C ILE A 72 6.50 -3.65 7.96
N MET A 73 7.70 -3.87 7.43
CA MET A 73 8.96 -3.47 8.09
C MET A 73 9.73 -2.39 7.33
N LYS A 74 9.49 -2.28 6.02
CA LYS A 74 10.13 -1.32 5.12
C LYS A 74 9.16 -0.93 4.00
N LEU A 75 9.33 0.29 3.50
CA LEU A 75 8.66 0.77 2.29
C LEU A 75 9.65 0.69 1.12
N PRO A 76 9.19 0.35 -0.11
CA PRO A 76 10.06 0.35 -1.28
C PRO A 76 10.46 1.79 -1.62
N ASN A 77 11.68 1.99 -2.16
CA ASN A 77 12.12 3.31 -2.61
C ASN A 77 11.19 3.92 -3.67
N SER A 78 10.51 3.07 -4.44
CA SER A 78 9.53 3.48 -5.45
C SER A 78 8.27 4.14 -4.87
N LEU A 79 8.03 4.06 -3.55
CA LEU A 79 6.95 4.81 -2.90
C LEU A 79 7.11 6.34 -3.10
N GLY A 80 8.34 6.83 -3.28
CA GLY A 80 8.62 8.22 -3.64
C GLY A 80 8.01 8.68 -4.97
N ASN A 81 7.59 7.75 -5.83
CA ASN A 81 6.95 8.07 -7.11
C ASN A 81 5.45 8.36 -6.98
N LEU A 82 4.85 8.12 -5.81
CA LEU A 82 3.43 8.36 -5.55
C LEU A 82 3.15 9.84 -5.29
N ASN A 83 3.35 10.67 -6.31
CA ASN A 83 3.28 12.14 -6.21
C ASN A 83 1.89 12.67 -5.85
N LEU A 84 0.84 11.86 -6.00
CA LEU A 84 -0.54 12.21 -5.66
C LEU A 84 -0.99 11.66 -4.29
N LEU A 85 -0.10 11.01 -3.53
CA LEU A 85 -0.45 10.43 -2.24
C LEU A 85 -0.72 11.53 -1.21
N GLU A 86 -1.97 11.61 -0.78
CA GLU A 86 -2.52 12.60 0.16
C GLU A 86 -2.65 12.03 1.58
N GLU A 87 -2.85 10.72 1.71
CA GLU A 87 -2.95 10.01 2.99
C GLU A 87 -2.16 8.69 2.97
N LEU A 88 -1.30 8.52 3.98
CA LEU A 88 -0.57 7.29 4.25
C LEU A 88 -0.66 6.98 5.75
N ASP A 89 -1.46 5.98 6.11
CA ASP A 89 -1.53 5.49 7.48
C ASP A 89 -0.57 4.31 7.68
N LEU A 90 0.27 4.42 8.71
CA LEU A 90 1.27 3.43 9.13
C LEU A 90 1.13 3.09 10.61
N SER A 91 -0.02 3.42 11.22
CA SER A 91 -0.34 3.14 12.62
C SER A 91 -0.21 1.64 12.89
N ASP A 92 0.36 1.30 14.04
CA ASP A 92 0.56 -0.10 14.46
C ASP A 92 1.34 -0.98 13.47
N THR A 93 2.18 -0.36 12.62
CA THR A 93 3.14 -1.10 11.78
C THR A 93 4.47 -1.36 12.49
N ARG A 94 5.29 -2.26 11.92
CA ARG A 94 6.63 -2.58 12.43
C ARG A 94 7.73 -1.71 11.80
N ILE A 95 7.38 -0.70 11.01
CA ILE A 95 8.33 0.23 10.40
C ILE A 95 9.01 1.06 11.50
N ARG A 96 10.34 1.05 11.52
CA ARG A 96 11.11 1.94 12.39
C ARG A 96 10.97 3.37 11.87
N LYS A 97 10.34 4.23 12.68
CA LYS A 97 10.13 5.66 12.39
C LYS A 97 11.40 6.40 11.95
N SER A 98 12.59 5.96 12.40
CA SER A 98 13.89 6.54 12.06
C SER A 98 14.32 6.33 10.59
N ILE A 99 13.68 5.42 9.85
CA ILE A 99 14.02 5.13 8.44
C ILE A 99 13.13 5.94 7.49
N MET A 100 12.09 6.62 7.99
CA MET A 100 11.27 7.53 7.20
C MET A 100 12.01 8.85 6.91
N HIS A 101 13.02 8.81 6.03
CA HIS A 101 13.52 9.99 5.35
C HIS A 101 12.45 10.39 4.32
N SER A 102 11.59 11.33 4.70
CA SER A 102 10.34 11.59 3.95
C SER A 102 10.48 12.69 2.90
N PRO A 103 10.09 12.43 1.64
CA PRO A 103 9.65 13.48 0.70
C PRO A 103 8.22 13.99 0.99
N PHE A 104 7.48 13.37 1.91
CA PHE A 104 6.05 13.56 2.18
C PHE A 104 5.76 14.25 3.51
N ARG A 105 6.40 15.41 3.78
CA ARG A 105 6.20 16.18 5.02
C ARG A 105 4.74 16.63 5.31
N ARG A 106 3.80 16.42 4.38
CA ARG A 106 2.39 16.84 4.49
C ARG A 106 1.38 15.70 4.76
N THR A 107 1.79 14.44 4.69
CA THR A 107 0.86 13.30 4.46
C THR A 107 0.62 12.44 5.72
N TYR A 108 1.10 12.87 6.89
CA TYR A 108 0.95 12.11 8.13
C TYR A 108 -0.30 12.54 8.90
N LYS A 109 -1.42 11.85 8.72
CA LYS A 109 -2.42 11.81 9.78
C LYS A 109 -2.02 10.71 10.74
N ARG A 110 -1.58 11.14 11.91
CA ARG A 110 -1.29 10.26 13.04
C ARG A 110 -2.50 10.37 13.95
N PHE A 111 -3.43 9.42 13.87
CA PHE A 111 -4.43 9.28 14.93
C PHE A 111 -3.74 8.55 16.09
N GLY A 112 -3.70 9.23 17.24
CA GLY A 112 -3.09 8.75 18.48
C GLY A 112 -4.06 7.94 19.31
#